data_AF-A0A7F5R4M9-F1
#
_entry.id   AF-A0A7F5R4M9-F1
#
_cell.length_a   1.000
_cell.length_b   1.000
_cell.length_c   1.000
_cell.angle_alpha   90.00
_cell.angle_beta   90.00
_cell.angle_gamma   90.00
#
_symmetry.space_group_name_H-M   'P 1'
#
loop_
_entity.id
_entity.type
_entity.pdbx_description
1 polymer ?
#
loop_
_entity_poly.entity_id
_entity_poly.type
_entity_poly.pdbx_seq_one_letter_code
_entity_poly.pdbx_strand_id
1 'polypeptide(L)'
;MKRKYSVITINVVVFIAWIFCVKGVTSFEVPPVKMEAFTPTGFRASILVLKPYEEITGFPNSDLLCEGTVIFEDTFKTKSLNQSVWQIEHRIPTYTGPDYEFNSYLNSEETIFIKNSTLFLRPVPHRDEADVRGDLDLRNGCTAGDKSPLECFYQQKSAFLLPLVKSARIYSKKSFKFGTVYIRCKLPAGDWIYPIVHLEPVNSNNNLPMIWIAFSRGNDRLYGAGGNDLGSRLLFGGPIFDHSEPGRSRFLRTVRSDTPFFKEFHTYKLVWKPDRITFGVDNYTYGTVQSNEFSAFSDMSSENNNLQFRLSIGVGVGGITNFPDGFKSGEVDKPWNNPERNMLVHFFNKRNEWLKTWTEDGSALQIDYVRIWTL
;
A
#
# COMPACT_ATOMS: atom_id res chain seq x y z
N MET A 1 20.65 67.81 45.30
CA MET A 1 19.32 67.99 44.70
C MET A 1 18.58 66.65 44.73
N LYS A 2 17.38 66.63 45.30
CA LYS A 2 16.49 65.46 45.49
C LYS A 2 15.78 65.07 44.18
N ARG A 3 15.49 63.78 43.98
CA ARG A 3 14.27 63.23 43.32
C ARG A 3 14.28 61.69 43.49
N LYS A 4 13.57 61.17 44.49
CA LYS A 4 12.15 60.70 44.51
C LYS A 4 12.00 59.29 43.91
N TYR A 5 11.88 58.31 44.80
CA TYR A 5 11.34 56.97 44.55
C TYR A 5 9.82 57.04 44.38
N SER A 6 9.25 56.13 43.58
CA SER A 6 7.84 55.76 43.64
C SER A 6 7.72 54.25 43.67
N VAL A 7 6.99 53.78 44.69
CA VAL A 7 6.70 52.39 45.01
C VAL A 7 5.36 52.04 44.37
N ILE A 8 5.25 50.88 43.74
CA ILE A 8 3.96 50.24 43.44
C ILE A 8 3.97 48.85 44.06
N THR A 9 3.07 48.69 45.02
CA THR A 9 2.77 47.46 45.78
C THR A 9 1.63 46.73 45.07
N ILE A 10 1.75 45.44 44.77
CA ILE A 10 0.60 44.56 44.53
C ILE A 10 0.80 43.25 45.31
N ASN A 11 -0.29 42.86 45.96
CA ASN A 11 -0.43 41.93 47.07
C ASN A 11 -0.03 40.48 46.75
N VAL A 12 0.76 39.89 47.64
CA VAL A 12 1.01 38.45 47.73
C VAL A 12 -0.02 37.85 48.71
N VAL A 13 -0.89 36.98 48.21
CA VAL A 13 -1.77 36.16 49.05
C VAL A 13 -0.97 34.97 49.57
N VAL A 14 -0.83 34.92 50.88
CA VAL A 14 -0.21 33.85 51.65
C VAL A 14 -1.21 32.71 51.81
N PHE A 15 -0.84 31.49 51.40
CA PHE A 15 -1.45 30.26 51.92
C PHE A 15 -0.38 29.39 52.57
N ILE A 16 -0.32 29.56 53.89
CA ILE A 16 0.05 28.67 54.98
C ILE A 16 0.68 27.32 54.58
N ALA A 17 1.96 27.20 54.90
CA ALA A 17 2.69 25.96 55.01
C ALA A 17 2.22 25.15 56.24
N TRP A 18 1.98 23.85 56.06
CA TRP A 18 2.11 22.87 57.14
C TRP A 18 3.37 22.05 56.88
N ILE A 19 4.40 22.33 57.67
CA ILE A 19 5.63 21.56 57.76
C ILE A 19 5.35 20.42 58.75
N PHE A 20 5.26 19.19 58.26
CA PHE A 20 5.61 18.02 59.05
C PHE A 20 6.96 17.49 58.56
N CYS A 21 7.92 17.57 59.47
CA CYS A 21 9.29 17.13 59.31
C CYS A 21 9.34 15.61 59.48
N VAL A 22 9.67 14.87 58.42
CA VAL A 22 10.21 13.51 58.53
C VAL A 22 11.63 13.56 58.00
N LYS A 23 12.56 13.16 58.87
CA LYS A 23 14.00 13.12 58.64
C LYS A 23 14.34 12.11 57.54
N GLY A 24 15.05 12.61 56.53
CA GLY A 24 16.18 11.99 55.85
C GLY A 24 16.07 10.52 55.41
N VAL A 25 15.80 10.33 54.12
CA VAL A 25 16.44 9.26 53.33
C VAL A 25 16.91 9.86 51.99
N THR A 26 18.13 9.49 51.67
CA THR A 26 18.99 9.70 50.49
C THR A 26 18.30 9.84 49.13
N SER A 27 18.88 10.73 48.30
CA SER A 27 18.86 10.75 46.82
C SER A 27 17.77 9.93 46.11
N PHE A 28 16.80 10.61 45.52
CA PHE A 28 15.90 10.01 44.54
C PHE A 28 16.69 9.82 43.22
N GLU A 29 17.24 8.62 43.02
CA GLU A 29 17.60 8.18 41.67
C GLU A 29 16.29 8.00 40.89
N VAL A 30 16.13 8.78 39.83
CA VAL A 30 15.09 8.52 38.82
C VAL A 30 15.42 7.14 38.22
N PRO A 31 14.56 6.12 38.38
CA PRO A 31 14.83 4.84 37.76
C PRO A 31 14.90 5.04 36.24
N PRO A 32 15.88 4.44 35.55
CA PRO A 32 15.95 4.54 34.11
C PRO A 32 14.64 4.03 33.52
N VAL A 33 14.06 4.81 32.60
CA VAL A 33 12.94 4.37 31.76
C VAL A 33 13.43 3.11 31.04
N LYS A 34 12.98 1.94 31.50
CA LYS A 34 13.06 0.73 30.70
C LYS A 34 12.13 0.92 29.51
N MET A 35 12.72 1.31 28.38
CA MET A 35 12.10 1.04 27.09
C MET A 35 12.14 -0.47 26.89
N GLU A 36 11.08 -1.14 27.34
CA GLU A 36 10.81 -2.50 26.88
C GLU A 36 10.43 -2.39 25.41
N ALA A 37 11.37 -2.79 24.55
CA ALA A 37 11.09 -3.07 23.16
C ALA A 37 9.97 -4.12 23.13
N PHE A 38 8.77 -3.72 22.71
CA PHE A 38 7.74 -4.67 22.31
C PHE A 38 8.24 -5.39 21.07
N THR A 39 9.01 -6.46 21.27
CA THR A 39 9.23 -7.49 20.27
C THR A 39 7.86 -8.03 19.86
N PRO A 40 7.50 -8.07 18.57
CA PRO A 40 6.27 -8.71 18.14
C PRO A 40 6.32 -10.17 18.59
N THR A 41 5.50 -10.52 19.58
CA THR A 41 5.36 -11.88 20.06
C THR A 41 4.64 -12.70 18.99
N GLY A 42 5.43 -13.44 18.22
CA GLY A 42 5.03 -14.69 17.58
C GLY A 42 4.06 -14.57 16.41
N PHE A 43 4.62 -14.50 15.19
CA PHE A 43 3.90 -14.96 14.01
C PHE A 43 3.67 -16.48 14.13
N ARG A 44 2.42 -16.90 14.40
CA ARG A 44 2.00 -18.28 14.13
C ARG A 44 1.60 -18.39 12.66
N ALA A 45 2.57 -18.72 11.81
CA ALA A 45 2.27 -19.26 10.49
C ALA A 45 1.63 -20.64 10.68
N SER A 46 0.39 -20.80 10.23
CA SER A 46 -0.29 -22.10 10.22
C SER A 46 0.07 -22.80 8.92
N ILE A 47 0.84 -23.90 8.99
CA ILE A 47 0.95 -24.86 7.89
C ILE A 47 -0.30 -25.74 7.98
N LEU A 48 -1.23 -25.61 7.04
CA LEU A 48 -2.38 -26.50 6.92
C LEU A 48 -2.27 -27.32 5.64
N VAL A 49 -2.38 -28.63 5.80
CA VAL A 49 -2.45 -29.62 4.73
C VAL A 49 -3.84 -29.55 4.08
N LEU A 50 -3.85 -29.44 2.75
CA LEU A 50 -5.01 -29.12 1.91
C LEU A 50 -6.06 -30.25 1.88
N LYS A 51 -7.35 -29.87 1.85
CA LYS A 51 -8.44 -30.73 1.37
C LYS A 51 -9.16 -30.04 0.20
N PRO A 52 -9.55 -30.77 -0.86
CA PRO A 52 -10.26 -30.19 -2.01
C PRO A 52 -11.72 -29.81 -1.66
N TYR A 53 -12.26 -28.79 -2.32
CA TYR A 53 -13.68 -28.44 -2.32
C TYR A 53 -14.25 -28.53 -3.75
N GLU A 54 -15.53 -28.91 -3.86
CA GLU A 54 -16.24 -29.22 -5.11
C GLU A 54 -16.88 -27.99 -5.77
N GLU A 55 -16.91 -27.97 -7.11
CA GLU A 55 -17.52 -26.92 -7.95
C GLU A 55 -19.05 -27.04 -8.03
N ILE A 56 -19.74 -25.90 -8.15
CA ILE A 56 -21.15 -25.85 -8.56
C ILE A 56 -21.26 -25.00 -9.84
N THR A 57 -21.87 -25.60 -10.88
CA THR A 57 -22.17 -24.99 -12.19
C THR A 57 -23.68 -24.77 -12.36
N GLY A 58 -24.11 -23.61 -12.89
CA GLY A 58 -25.43 -23.44 -13.51
C GLY A 58 -25.96 -22.00 -13.60
N PHE A 59 -26.28 -21.54 -14.82
CA PHE A 59 -26.98 -20.27 -15.16
C PHE A 59 -28.48 -20.53 -15.47
N PRO A 60 -29.40 -19.55 -15.26
CA PRO A 60 -29.98 -18.82 -16.42
C PRO A 60 -30.34 -17.33 -16.21
N ASN A 61 -30.51 -16.61 -17.34
CA ASN A 61 -30.80 -15.18 -17.54
C ASN A 61 -32.18 -14.68 -17.06
N SER A 62 -32.25 -13.46 -16.50
CA SER A 62 -32.96 -12.27 -17.05
C SER A 62 -33.10 -11.10 -16.03
N ASP A 63 -32.63 -9.90 -16.41
CA ASP A 63 -33.02 -8.51 -16.06
C ASP A 63 -33.63 -8.11 -14.68
N LEU A 64 -33.17 -8.74 -13.60
CA LEU A 64 -32.73 -8.01 -12.39
C LEU A 64 -31.20 -8.18 -12.34
N LEU A 65 -30.41 -7.33 -11.65
CA LEU A 65 -29.02 -7.70 -11.32
C LEU A 65 -29.08 -8.86 -10.30
N CYS A 66 -29.35 -10.05 -10.82
CA CYS A 66 -29.41 -11.30 -10.09
C CYS A 66 -28.01 -11.63 -9.53
N GLU A 67 -28.01 -12.46 -8.51
CA GLU A 67 -26.80 -13.11 -8.00
C GLU A 67 -25.95 -13.63 -9.18
N GLY A 68 -24.68 -13.21 -9.28
CA GLY A 68 -23.79 -13.64 -10.36
C GLY A 68 -23.93 -12.94 -11.72
N THR A 69 -24.31 -11.66 -11.77
CA THR A 69 -24.25 -10.84 -13.01
C THR A 69 -22.92 -10.08 -13.12
N VAL A 70 -22.40 -9.89 -14.35
CA VAL A 70 -21.12 -9.19 -14.57
C VAL A 70 -21.28 -7.69 -14.30
N ILE A 71 -20.62 -7.17 -13.27
CA ILE A 71 -20.47 -5.73 -13.05
C ILE A 71 -19.47 -5.15 -14.06
N PHE A 72 -18.34 -5.85 -14.21
CA PHE A 72 -17.21 -5.42 -14.99
C PHE A 72 -16.37 -6.63 -15.46
N GLU A 73 -16.02 -6.67 -16.74
CA GLU A 73 -15.04 -7.61 -17.28
C GLU A 73 -14.10 -6.87 -18.24
N ASP A 74 -12.80 -7.16 -18.15
CA ASP A 74 -11.83 -6.83 -19.19
C ASP A 74 -10.84 -7.99 -19.35
N THR A 75 -10.63 -8.40 -20.60
CA THR A 75 -9.73 -9.49 -21.00
C THR A 75 -8.55 -8.96 -21.83
N PHE A 76 -8.40 -7.63 -21.92
CA PHE A 76 -7.28 -6.95 -22.58
C PHE A 76 -6.98 -7.45 -24.00
N LYS A 77 -8.00 -7.93 -24.73
CA LYS A 77 -7.87 -8.42 -26.11
C LYS A 77 -7.67 -7.31 -27.15
N THR A 78 -7.83 -6.05 -26.74
CA THR A 78 -7.64 -4.87 -27.59
C THR A 78 -6.16 -4.53 -27.75
N LYS A 79 -5.81 -3.72 -28.76
CA LYS A 79 -4.42 -3.27 -28.96
C LYS A 79 -3.96 -2.23 -27.93
N SER A 80 -4.90 -1.52 -27.32
CA SER A 80 -4.66 -0.46 -26.34
C SER A 80 -5.69 -0.55 -25.22
N LEU A 81 -5.37 0.05 -24.06
CA LEU A 81 -6.25 0.06 -22.90
C LEU A 81 -7.59 0.74 -23.24
N ASN A 82 -8.70 0.09 -22.88
CA ASN A 82 -10.02 0.70 -23.04
C ASN A 82 -10.23 1.82 -22.01
N GLN A 83 -9.97 3.06 -22.42
CA GLN A 83 -10.12 4.23 -21.55
C GLN A 83 -11.57 4.63 -21.26
N SER A 84 -12.57 4.01 -21.89
CA SER A 84 -13.98 4.14 -21.47
C SER A 84 -14.25 3.38 -20.17
N VAL A 85 -13.41 2.40 -19.86
CA VAL A 85 -13.51 1.52 -18.68
C VAL A 85 -12.49 1.92 -17.61
N TRP A 86 -11.26 2.19 -18.04
CA TRP A 86 -10.14 2.48 -17.17
C TRP A 86 -9.76 3.96 -17.25
N GLN A 87 -9.28 4.48 -16.14
CA GLN A 87 -8.55 5.73 -16.14
C GLN A 87 -7.10 5.46 -15.74
N ILE A 88 -6.18 6.01 -16.52
CA ILE A 88 -4.74 5.92 -16.26
C ILE A 88 -4.37 7.04 -15.30
N GLU A 89 -3.67 6.69 -14.23
CA GLU A 89 -3.19 7.65 -13.25
C GLU A 89 -1.96 8.41 -13.80
N HIS A 90 -2.00 9.73 -13.67
CA HIS A 90 -0.93 10.64 -14.11
C HIS A 90 -0.60 11.63 -12.99
N ARG A 91 0.36 11.28 -12.12
CA ARG A 91 0.72 12.11 -10.95
C ARG A 91 2.05 11.70 -10.30
N ILE A 92 2.50 12.51 -9.34
CA ILE A 92 3.71 12.35 -8.52
C ILE A 92 3.30 12.03 -7.07
N PRO A 93 3.22 10.75 -6.66
CA PRO A 93 2.92 10.38 -5.27
C PRO A 93 4.10 10.59 -4.31
N THR A 94 5.31 10.83 -4.80
CA THR A 94 6.55 10.70 -4.01
C THR A 94 6.65 11.61 -2.79
N TYR A 95 5.99 12.76 -2.80
CA TYR A 95 6.04 13.72 -1.69
C TYR A 95 4.69 13.89 -1.01
N THR A 96 3.71 13.05 -1.35
CA THR A 96 2.39 13.05 -0.75
C THR A 96 2.07 11.68 -0.18
N GLY A 97 1.45 11.69 1.00
CA GLY A 97 1.11 10.45 1.68
C GLY A 97 0.04 9.65 0.93
N PRO A 98 -0.19 8.39 1.36
CA PRO A 98 0.37 7.80 2.58
C PRO A 98 1.66 7.00 2.38
N ASP A 99 1.93 6.49 1.17
CA ASP A 99 3.02 5.54 0.93
C ASP A 99 4.34 6.21 0.49
N TYR A 100 4.26 7.42 -0.07
CA TYR A 100 5.41 8.20 -0.55
C TYR A 100 6.26 7.43 -1.57
N GLU A 101 5.62 6.83 -2.58
CA GLU A 101 6.28 5.96 -3.55
C GLU A 101 7.42 6.66 -4.31
N PHE A 102 8.51 5.95 -4.61
CA PHE A 102 9.68 6.51 -5.32
C PHE A 102 9.50 6.60 -6.84
N ASN A 103 8.25 6.58 -7.31
CA ASN A 103 7.89 6.64 -8.71
C ASN A 103 6.90 7.77 -9.00
N SER A 104 6.85 8.20 -10.26
CA SER A 104 5.69 8.90 -10.84
C SER A 104 4.81 7.89 -11.57
N TYR A 105 3.51 8.13 -11.65
CA TYR A 105 2.60 7.38 -12.51
C TYR A 105 2.41 8.15 -13.81
N LEU A 106 2.67 7.51 -14.96
CA LEU A 106 2.65 8.15 -16.27
C LEU A 106 1.80 7.36 -17.27
N ASN A 107 1.07 8.10 -18.11
CA ASN A 107 0.44 7.56 -19.31
C ASN A 107 1.47 7.55 -20.45
N SER A 108 2.26 6.48 -20.52
CA SER A 108 3.32 6.28 -21.52
C SER A 108 3.32 4.84 -22.00
N GLU A 109 3.62 4.63 -23.29
CA GLU A 109 3.76 3.28 -23.87
C GLU A 109 4.91 2.47 -23.24
N GLU A 110 5.84 3.14 -22.55
CA GLU A 110 6.90 2.46 -21.80
C GLU A 110 6.39 1.82 -20.49
N THR A 111 5.38 2.42 -19.86
CA THR A 111 4.89 2.05 -18.53
C THR A 111 3.58 1.27 -18.59
N ILE A 112 2.75 1.49 -19.61
CA ILE A 112 1.47 0.80 -19.80
C ILE A 112 1.25 0.41 -21.25
N PHE A 113 1.13 -0.90 -21.50
CA PHE A 113 0.92 -1.44 -22.85
C PHE A 113 0.22 -2.81 -22.80
N ILE A 114 -0.39 -3.20 -23.92
CA ILE A 114 -0.96 -4.54 -24.08
C ILE A 114 -0.11 -5.32 -25.08
N LYS A 115 0.31 -6.52 -24.69
CA LYS A 115 1.08 -7.45 -25.52
C LYS A 115 0.50 -8.85 -25.35
N ASN A 116 0.16 -9.53 -26.44
CA ASN A 116 -0.42 -10.88 -26.44
C ASN A 116 -1.66 -11.02 -25.53
N SER A 117 -2.59 -10.06 -25.62
CA SER A 117 -3.80 -10.00 -24.78
C SER A 117 -3.54 -9.94 -23.27
N THR A 118 -2.35 -9.50 -22.86
CA THR A 118 -1.99 -9.26 -21.47
C THR A 118 -1.66 -7.79 -21.30
N LEU A 119 -2.25 -7.15 -20.29
CA LEU A 119 -1.89 -5.80 -19.88
C LEU A 119 -0.61 -5.84 -19.05
N PHE A 120 0.35 -5.00 -19.40
CA PHE A 120 1.59 -4.79 -18.68
C PHE A 120 1.58 -3.42 -18.02
N LEU A 121 1.80 -3.39 -16.71
CA LEU A 121 2.07 -2.17 -15.94
C LEU A 121 3.52 -2.26 -15.45
N ARG A 122 4.42 -1.52 -16.09
CA ARG A 122 5.87 -1.69 -15.97
C ARG A 122 6.52 -0.50 -15.26
N PRO A 123 7.28 -0.74 -14.17
CA PRO A 123 8.19 0.25 -13.62
C PRO A 123 9.43 0.38 -14.52
N VAL A 124 9.78 1.61 -14.89
CA VAL A 124 10.90 1.96 -15.75
C VAL A 124 11.82 2.92 -14.97
N PRO A 125 12.96 2.42 -14.44
CA PRO A 125 13.87 3.25 -13.68
C PRO A 125 14.63 4.21 -14.59
N HIS A 126 14.86 5.43 -14.09
CA HIS A 126 15.80 6.36 -14.70
C HIS A 126 17.22 5.83 -14.59
N ARG A 127 17.98 5.92 -15.68
CA ARG A 127 19.36 5.38 -15.74
C ARG A 127 20.38 6.46 -15.41
N ASP A 128 20.17 7.65 -15.94
CA ASP A 128 21.10 8.76 -15.83
C ASP A 128 20.72 9.68 -14.67
N GLU A 129 21.73 10.21 -13.99
CA GLU A 129 21.53 11.16 -12.89
C GLU A 129 20.84 12.44 -13.35
N ALA A 130 21.06 12.84 -14.61
CA ALA A 130 20.41 13.99 -15.21
C ALA A 130 18.88 13.86 -15.23
N ASP A 131 18.36 12.64 -15.37
CA ASP A 131 16.92 12.39 -15.48
C ASP A 131 16.17 12.56 -14.14
N VAL A 132 16.90 12.50 -13.02
CA VAL A 132 16.33 12.60 -11.67
C VAL A 132 16.59 13.96 -11.04
N ARG A 133 16.94 14.95 -11.86
CA ARG A 133 17.24 16.34 -11.48
C ARG A 133 16.40 17.32 -12.30
N GLY A 134 16.23 18.53 -11.77
CA GLY A 134 15.44 19.59 -12.38
C GLY A 134 13.96 19.52 -12.01
N ASP A 135 13.10 19.86 -12.95
CA ASP A 135 11.66 20.01 -12.73
C ASP A 135 10.90 18.87 -13.41
N LEU A 136 9.91 18.31 -12.70
CA LEU A 136 8.96 17.34 -13.25
C LEU A 136 7.59 18.00 -13.36
N ASP A 137 7.15 18.22 -14.60
CA ASP A 137 5.87 18.85 -14.91
C ASP A 137 4.90 17.86 -15.54
N LEU A 138 3.91 17.44 -14.76
CA LEU A 138 2.82 16.56 -15.15
C LEU A 138 1.47 17.31 -15.21
N ARG A 139 1.48 18.65 -15.20
CA ARG A 139 0.23 19.45 -15.15
C ARG A 139 -0.69 19.15 -16.32
N ASN A 140 -0.14 18.86 -17.50
CA ASN A 140 -0.92 18.44 -18.64
C ASN A 140 -1.48 17.02 -18.45
N GLY A 141 -2.77 16.92 -18.10
CA GLY A 141 -3.44 15.64 -17.88
C GLY A 141 -3.27 15.05 -16.48
N CYS A 142 -2.79 15.82 -15.51
CA CYS A 142 -2.63 15.35 -14.12
C CYS A 142 -3.96 14.85 -13.53
N THR A 143 -3.94 13.69 -12.88
CA THR A 143 -5.14 13.09 -12.27
C THR A 143 -5.34 13.41 -10.80
N ALA A 144 -4.36 14.01 -10.12
CA ALA A 144 -4.47 14.40 -8.71
C ALA A 144 -5.40 15.62 -8.50
N GLY A 145 -5.64 16.39 -9.57
CA GLY A 145 -6.49 17.58 -9.56
C GLY A 145 -5.87 18.78 -8.83
N ASP A 146 -6.60 19.90 -8.84
CA ASP A 146 -6.08 21.21 -8.38
C ASP A 146 -5.78 21.27 -6.87
N LYS A 147 -6.33 20.33 -6.09
CA LYS A 147 -6.13 20.27 -4.63
C LYS A 147 -4.77 19.71 -4.24
N SER A 148 -4.06 19.07 -5.18
CA SER A 148 -2.78 18.41 -4.93
C SER A 148 -1.71 18.88 -5.94
N PRO A 149 -1.34 20.18 -5.95
CA PRO A 149 -0.45 20.74 -6.96
C PRO A 149 0.95 20.10 -6.96
N LEU A 150 1.46 19.67 -5.80
CA LEU A 150 2.74 18.95 -5.68
C LEU A 150 2.73 17.57 -6.35
N GLU A 151 1.54 17.00 -6.58
CA GLU A 151 1.39 15.74 -7.32
C GLU A 151 1.32 15.96 -8.83
N CYS A 152 1.19 17.21 -9.29
CA CYS A 152 1.15 17.56 -10.71
C CYS A 152 2.40 18.29 -11.18
N PHE A 153 3.13 18.92 -10.26
CA PHE A 153 4.35 19.64 -10.54
C PHE A 153 5.30 19.57 -9.35
N TYR A 154 6.53 19.15 -9.61
CA TYR A 154 7.59 19.18 -8.62
C TYR A 154 8.81 19.90 -9.18
N GLN A 155 9.20 20.97 -8.49
CA GLN A 155 10.46 21.67 -8.73
C GLN A 155 11.49 21.18 -7.74
N GLN A 156 12.63 20.69 -8.23
CA GLN A 156 13.72 20.24 -7.38
C GLN A 156 14.19 21.35 -6.45
N LYS A 157 14.30 21.03 -5.16
CA LYS A 157 14.88 21.91 -4.15
C LYS A 157 16.14 21.26 -3.60
N SER A 158 17.29 21.95 -3.71
CA SER A 158 18.56 21.48 -3.13
C SER A 158 18.87 20.03 -3.56
N ALA A 159 19.10 19.11 -2.61
CA ALA A 159 19.49 17.73 -2.86
C ALA A 159 18.32 16.75 -3.11
N PHE A 160 17.05 17.20 -3.06
CA PHE A 160 15.92 16.31 -3.28
C PHE A 160 15.82 15.91 -4.76
N LEU A 161 16.00 14.63 -5.07
CA LEU A 161 15.86 14.09 -6.42
C LEU A 161 14.39 13.99 -6.80
N LEU A 162 14.10 14.06 -8.11
CA LEU A 162 12.82 13.66 -8.69
C LEU A 162 12.51 12.18 -8.39
N PRO A 163 11.26 11.70 -8.59
CA PRO A 163 10.97 10.27 -8.52
C PRO A 163 11.91 9.48 -9.44
N LEU A 164 12.51 8.40 -8.93
CA LEU A 164 13.57 7.69 -9.67
C LEU A 164 13.02 6.72 -10.73
N VAL A 165 11.71 6.50 -10.72
CA VAL A 165 11.06 5.49 -11.56
C VAL A 165 9.80 6.07 -12.19
N LYS A 166 9.58 5.77 -13.47
CA LYS A 166 8.31 5.96 -14.15
C LYS A 166 7.50 4.68 -14.00
N SER A 167 6.27 4.72 -13.53
CA SER A 167 5.43 3.53 -13.38
C SER A 167 4.03 3.77 -13.95
N ALA A 168 3.17 2.77 -13.87
CA ALA A 168 1.77 2.87 -14.25
C ALA A 168 0.85 2.35 -13.15
N ARG A 169 -0.28 3.04 -13.02
CA ARG A 169 -1.43 2.64 -12.21
C ARG A 169 -2.69 3.04 -12.95
N ILE A 170 -3.70 2.20 -12.86
CA ILE A 170 -5.02 2.42 -13.46
C ILE A 170 -6.10 2.17 -12.42
N TYR A 171 -7.25 2.79 -12.61
CA TYR A 171 -8.43 2.54 -11.80
C TYR A 171 -9.67 2.36 -12.65
N SER A 172 -10.58 1.50 -12.19
CA SER A 172 -11.87 1.30 -12.84
C SER A 172 -12.71 2.57 -12.72
N LYS A 173 -13.33 3.00 -13.82
CA LYS A 173 -14.30 4.10 -13.81
C LYS A 173 -15.62 3.70 -13.15
N LYS A 174 -15.97 2.42 -13.25
CA LYS A 174 -17.08 1.84 -12.47
C LYS A 174 -16.63 1.64 -11.03
N SER A 175 -17.54 1.98 -10.12
CA SER A 175 -17.44 1.65 -8.70
C SER A 175 -18.55 0.68 -8.30
N PHE A 176 -18.33 -0.04 -7.21
CA PHE A 176 -19.27 -1.02 -6.68
C PHE A 176 -19.12 -1.13 -5.17
N LYS A 177 -20.11 -1.77 -4.54
CA LYS A 177 -20.09 -2.17 -3.15
C LYS A 177 -20.61 -3.61 -3.09
N PHE A 178 -19.83 -4.47 -2.46
CA PHE A 178 -20.00 -5.93 -2.48
C PHE A 178 -19.86 -6.55 -3.87
N GLY A 179 -19.55 -7.85 -3.88
CA GLY A 179 -19.36 -8.60 -5.11
C GLY A 179 -18.22 -9.59 -5.01
N THR A 180 -17.98 -10.27 -6.11
CA THR A 180 -16.83 -11.16 -6.27
C THR A 180 -15.88 -10.61 -7.32
N VAL A 181 -14.61 -10.43 -6.97
CA VAL A 181 -13.54 -10.00 -7.86
C VAL A 181 -12.61 -11.17 -8.13
N TYR A 182 -12.35 -11.43 -9.41
CA TYR A 182 -11.31 -12.34 -9.89
C TYR A 182 -10.32 -11.55 -10.75
N ILE A 183 -9.04 -11.66 -10.42
CA ILE A 183 -7.96 -11.04 -11.19
C ILE A 183 -6.93 -12.13 -11.47
N ARG A 184 -6.73 -12.45 -12.75
CA ARG A 184 -5.65 -13.35 -13.16
C ARG A 184 -4.43 -12.52 -13.55
N CYS A 185 -3.41 -12.55 -12.71
CA CYS A 185 -2.19 -11.78 -12.94
C CYS A 185 -0.93 -12.50 -12.42
N LYS A 186 0.21 -12.07 -12.94
CA LYS A 186 1.54 -12.41 -12.48
C LYS A 186 2.13 -11.17 -11.81
N LEU A 187 2.48 -11.28 -10.53
CA LEU A 187 2.94 -10.13 -9.72
C LEU A 187 4.34 -9.66 -10.18
N PRO A 188 4.70 -8.39 -9.96
CA PRO A 188 5.99 -7.87 -10.40
C PRO A 188 7.15 -8.44 -9.56
N ALA A 189 8.24 -8.82 -10.22
CA ALA A 189 9.49 -9.25 -9.58
C ALA A 189 10.50 -8.10 -9.49
N GLY A 190 11.35 -8.14 -8.47
CA GLY A 190 12.50 -7.26 -8.32
C GLY A 190 12.48 -6.50 -7.01
N ASP A 191 13.69 -6.13 -6.58
CA ASP A 191 13.87 -5.54 -5.27
C ASP A 191 13.14 -4.22 -5.15
N TRP A 192 12.44 -4.03 -4.04
CA TRP A 192 11.76 -2.79 -3.70
C TRP A 192 10.55 -2.44 -4.59
N ILE A 193 10.07 -3.39 -5.41
CA ILE A 193 8.83 -3.28 -6.18
C ILE A 193 7.68 -3.94 -5.43
N TYR A 194 6.47 -3.41 -5.55
CA TYR A 194 5.25 -4.08 -5.09
C TYR A 194 4.06 -3.81 -6.02
N PRO A 195 3.11 -4.76 -6.14
CA PRO A 195 1.88 -4.56 -6.86
C PRO A 195 0.92 -3.70 -6.05
N ILE A 196 0.13 -2.91 -6.76
CA ILE A 196 -1.09 -2.31 -6.27
C ILE A 196 -2.20 -3.14 -6.89
N VAL A 197 -2.89 -3.95 -6.08
CA VAL A 197 -4.07 -4.72 -6.51
C VAL A 197 -5.05 -4.70 -5.35
N HIS A 198 -5.85 -3.64 -5.32
CA HIS A 198 -6.75 -3.37 -4.21
C HIS A 198 -8.04 -2.67 -4.66
N LEU A 199 -9.01 -2.69 -3.76
CA LEU A 199 -10.14 -1.77 -3.84
C LEU A 199 -9.87 -0.55 -2.98
N GLU A 200 -10.20 0.63 -3.52
CA GLU A 200 -10.05 1.90 -2.81
C GLU A 200 -11.36 2.71 -2.89
N PRO A 201 -11.63 3.57 -1.89
CA PRO A 201 -12.89 4.29 -1.81
C PRO A 201 -12.91 5.47 -2.79
N VAL A 202 -14.05 5.70 -3.45
CA VAL A 202 -14.21 6.83 -4.40
C VAL A 202 -14.51 8.15 -3.69
N ASN A 203 -15.21 8.09 -2.55
CA ASN A 203 -15.71 9.26 -1.82
C ASN A 203 -15.19 9.27 -0.37
N SER A 204 -13.88 9.14 -0.18
CA SER A 204 -13.25 9.20 1.15
C SER A 204 -12.25 10.34 1.25
N ASN A 205 -12.20 11.00 2.40
CA ASN A 205 -11.31 12.13 2.66
C ASN A 205 -9.85 11.70 2.92
N ASN A 206 -9.61 10.43 3.28
CA ASN A 206 -8.28 9.92 3.67
C ASN A 206 -7.86 8.66 2.90
N ASN A 207 -8.55 8.36 1.78
CA ASN A 207 -8.35 7.15 0.98
C ASN A 207 -8.47 5.83 1.76
N LEU A 208 -9.19 5.84 2.89
CA LEU A 208 -9.52 4.65 3.68
C LEU A 208 -11.03 4.51 3.84
N PRO A 209 -11.51 3.29 4.16
CA PRO A 209 -10.76 2.03 4.16
C PRO A 209 -10.41 1.54 2.76
N MET A 210 -9.35 0.73 2.63
CA MET A 210 -9.00 0.00 1.39
C MET A 210 -9.17 -1.51 1.60
N ILE A 211 -9.22 -2.30 0.51
CA ILE A 211 -9.21 -3.76 0.58
C ILE A 211 -8.12 -4.29 -0.34
N TRP A 212 -7.02 -4.76 0.23
CA TRP A 212 -5.96 -5.43 -0.54
C TRP A 212 -6.43 -6.80 -1.00
N ILE A 213 -6.37 -7.04 -2.31
CA ILE A 213 -6.75 -8.32 -2.91
C ILE A 213 -5.52 -9.21 -3.08
N ALA A 214 -4.43 -8.64 -3.61
CA ALA A 214 -3.20 -9.38 -3.86
C ALA A 214 -1.98 -8.48 -3.66
N PHE A 215 -1.41 -8.52 -2.47
CA PHE A 215 -0.17 -7.81 -2.15
C PHE A 215 0.95 -8.79 -1.81
N SER A 216 2.06 -8.71 -2.52
CA SER A 216 3.30 -9.43 -2.20
C SER A 216 4.48 -8.58 -2.67
N ARG A 217 5.61 -8.64 -1.97
CA ARG A 217 6.77 -7.83 -2.30
C ARG A 217 7.57 -8.49 -3.42
N GLY A 218 8.06 -7.71 -4.37
CA GLY A 218 8.79 -8.22 -5.54
C GLY A 218 10.16 -8.82 -5.23
N ASN A 219 10.73 -8.51 -4.06
CA ASN A 219 11.96 -9.12 -3.56
C ASN A 219 11.80 -10.64 -3.48
N ASP A 220 12.66 -11.39 -4.16
CA ASP A 220 12.65 -12.86 -4.12
C ASP A 220 12.69 -13.37 -2.67
N ARG A 221 13.64 -12.81 -1.90
CA ARG A 221 13.81 -13.03 -0.47
C ARG A 221 13.92 -11.68 0.23
N LEU A 222 13.10 -11.43 1.25
CA LEU A 222 13.13 -10.19 2.03
C LEU A 222 13.13 -10.52 3.52
N TYR A 223 14.31 -10.59 4.11
CA TYR A 223 14.54 -11.09 5.46
C TYR A 223 14.68 -9.96 6.47
N GLY A 224 13.95 -10.06 7.57
CA GLY A 224 14.12 -9.23 8.76
C GLY A 224 14.88 -9.97 9.85
N ALA A 225 15.06 -9.30 10.99
CA ALA A 225 15.61 -9.93 12.19
C ALA A 225 14.79 -11.18 12.59
N GLY A 226 15.49 -12.22 13.05
CA GLY A 226 14.86 -13.48 13.47
C GLY A 226 14.41 -14.39 12.31
N GLY A 227 14.83 -14.12 11.07
CA GLY A 227 14.54 -14.98 9.91
C GLY A 227 13.15 -14.79 9.30
N ASN A 228 12.43 -13.73 9.70
CA ASN A 228 11.13 -13.39 9.13
C ASN A 228 11.27 -13.05 7.65
N ASP A 229 10.57 -13.77 6.77
CA ASP A 229 10.60 -13.55 5.32
C ASP A 229 9.29 -12.93 4.82
N LEU A 230 9.37 -11.67 4.40
CA LEU A 230 8.24 -10.91 3.84
C LEU A 230 8.26 -10.84 2.31
N GLY A 231 9.15 -11.61 1.66
CA GLY A 231 9.37 -11.55 0.22
C GLY A 231 8.22 -12.12 -0.60
N SER A 232 8.54 -12.37 -1.86
CA SER A 232 7.63 -12.76 -2.94
C SER A 232 6.84 -14.05 -2.76
N ARG A 233 7.10 -14.81 -1.70
CA ARG A 233 6.44 -16.06 -1.35
C ARG A 233 5.33 -15.85 -0.33
N LEU A 234 5.17 -14.65 0.21
CA LEU A 234 4.14 -14.29 1.17
C LEU A 234 3.13 -13.36 0.52
N LEU A 235 1.88 -13.82 0.41
CA LEU A 235 0.75 -13.04 -0.08
C LEU A 235 -0.04 -12.48 1.09
N PHE A 236 -0.49 -11.23 0.95
CA PHE A 236 -1.36 -10.53 1.87
C PHE A 236 -2.67 -10.19 1.17
N GLY A 237 -3.78 -10.34 1.88
CA GLY A 237 -5.08 -9.77 1.52
C GLY A 237 -5.88 -9.44 2.76
N GLY A 238 -6.63 -8.34 2.73
CA GLY A 238 -7.34 -7.86 3.90
C GLY A 238 -7.77 -6.41 3.78
N PRO A 239 -8.73 -5.98 4.62
CA PRO A 239 -9.08 -4.58 4.72
C PRO A 239 -7.98 -3.80 5.48
N ILE A 240 -7.73 -2.57 5.04
CA ILE A 240 -6.80 -1.61 5.63
C ILE A 240 -7.62 -0.44 6.16
N PHE A 241 -7.44 -0.12 7.44
CA PHE A 241 -8.14 0.98 8.13
C PHE A 241 -7.19 2.03 8.70
N ASP A 242 -5.88 1.81 8.62
CA ASP A 242 -4.85 2.72 9.10
C ASP A 242 -3.69 2.72 8.09
N HIS A 243 -3.05 3.86 7.93
CA HIS A 243 -1.88 4.02 7.07
C HIS A 243 -0.58 3.55 7.74
N SER A 244 -0.57 3.44 9.07
CA SER A 244 0.60 3.14 9.90
C SER A 244 0.49 1.79 10.63
N GLU A 245 1.64 1.15 10.86
CA GLU A 245 1.71 -0.05 11.70
C GLU A 245 1.56 0.28 13.20
N PRO A 246 1.00 -0.62 14.02
CA PRO A 246 0.48 -1.95 13.68
C PRO A 246 -0.96 -1.95 13.14
N GLY A 247 -1.58 -0.78 12.96
CA GLY A 247 -2.97 -0.65 12.51
C GLY A 247 -3.17 -1.14 11.08
N ARG A 248 -2.24 -0.82 10.19
CA ARG A 248 -2.25 -1.16 8.76
C ARG A 248 -2.32 -2.67 8.55
N SER A 249 -1.47 -3.45 9.22
CA SER A 249 -1.43 -4.91 9.03
C SER A 249 -2.42 -5.71 9.88
N ARG A 250 -3.12 -5.06 10.84
CA ARG A 250 -3.93 -5.74 11.87
C ARG A 250 -4.92 -6.78 11.35
N PHE A 251 -5.56 -6.51 10.21
CA PHE A 251 -6.64 -7.36 9.66
C PHE A 251 -6.23 -8.12 8.41
N LEU A 252 -4.95 -8.07 8.04
CA LEU A 252 -4.44 -8.81 6.90
C LEU A 252 -4.45 -10.32 7.20
N ARG A 253 -4.85 -11.09 6.20
CA ARG A 253 -4.66 -12.53 6.13
C ARG A 253 -3.47 -12.81 5.22
N THR A 254 -2.77 -13.90 5.50
CA THR A 254 -1.58 -14.28 4.74
C THR A 254 -1.59 -15.74 4.33
N VAL A 255 -0.92 -16.01 3.22
CA VAL A 255 -0.63 -17.37 2.74
C VAL A 255 0.77 -17.41 2.16
N ARG A 256 1.46 -18.54 2.35
CA ARG A 256 2.78 -18.77 1.75
C ARG A 256 2.68 -19.73 0.58
N SER A 257 3.52 -19.52 -0.42
CA SER A 257 3.69 -20.38 -1.58
C SER A 257 5.08 -21.01 -1.63
N ASP A 258 5.16 -22.18 -2.25
CA ASP A 258 6.41 -22.89 -2.53
C ASP A 258 7.20 -22.27 -3.68
N THR A 259 6.60 -21.34 -4.43
CA THR A 259 7.25 -20.54 -5.46
C THR A 259 6.87 -19.07 -5.30
N PRO A 260 7.75 -18.13 -5.67
CA PRO A 260 7.38 -16.71 -5.74
C PRO A 260 6.12 -16.46 -6.56
N PHE A 261 5.22 -15.57 -6.10
CA PHE A 261 4.00 -15.18 -6.81
C PHE A 261 4.26 -14.41 -8.12
N PHE A 262 5.51 -14.00 -8.35
CA PHE A 262 5.94 -13.42 -9.63
C PHE A 262 6.39 -14.46 -10.65
N LYS A 263 6.41 -15.77 -10.35
CA LYS A 263 6.87 -16.80 -11.29
C LYS A 263 5.81 -17.15 -12.34
N GLU A 264 4.57 -17.32 -11.91
CA GLU A 264 3.46 -17.77 -12.76
C GLU A 264 2.25 -16.84 -12.64
N PHE A 265 1.30 -17.01 -13.55
CA PHE A 265 -0.01 -16.38 -13.40
C PHE A 265 -0.82 -17.11 -12.34
N HIS A 266 -1.41 -16.35 -11.43
CA HIS A 266 -2.33 -16.84 -10.42
C HIS A 266 -3.67 -16.12 -10.54
N THR A 267 -4.74 -16.76 -10.12
CA THR A 267 -6.08 -16.14 -10.04
C THR A 267 -6.37 -15.70 -8.61
N TYR A 268 -6.25 -14.41 -8.35
CA TYR A 268 -6.58 -13.83 -7.05
C TYR A 268 -8.07 -13.57 -6.94
N LYS A 269 -8.67 -13.96 -5.81
CA LYS A 269 -10.10 -13.91 -5.55
C LYS A 269 -10.39 -13.09 -4.29
N LEU A 270 -11.37 -12.20 -4.41
CA LEU A 270 -12.01 -11.51 -3.30
C LEU A 270 -13.51 -11.78 -3.38
N VAL A 271 -14.12 -12.26 -2.30
CA VAL A 271 -15.58 -12.32 -2.13
C VAL A 271 -15.93 -11.39 -0.99
N TRP A 272 -16.58 -10.27 -1.31
CA TRP A 272 -16.95 -9.26 -0.34
C TRP A 272 -18.46 -9.24 -0.12
N LYS A 273 -18.89 -9.74 1.04
CA LYS A 273 -20.27 -9.77 1.57
C LYS A 273 -20.46 -8.72 2.67
N PRO A 274 -21.71 -8.33 2.98
CA PRO A 274 -22.01 -7.39 4.07
C PRO A 274 -21.47 -7.82 5.44
N ASP A 275 -21.35 -9.13 5.68
CA ASP A 275 -20.93 -9.70 6.95
C ASP A 275 -19.47 -10.17 6.95
N ARG A 276 -18.83 -10.32 5.78
CA ARG A 276 -17.47 -10.88 5.69
C ARG A 276 -16.75 -10.58 4.38
N ILE A 277 -15.43 -10.60 4.43
CA ILE A 277 -14.56 -10.59 3.26
C ILE A 277 -13.72 -11.86 3.23
N THR A 278 -13.76 -12.60 2.12
CA THR A 278 -13.01 -13.84 1.92
C THR A 278 -11.98 -13.66 0.80
N PHE A 279 -10.76 -14.12 1.03
CA PHE A 279 -9.63 -14.02 0.11
C PHE A 279 -9.20 -15.41 -0.37
N GLY A 280 -8.84 -15.49 -1.64
CA GLY A 280 -8.32 -16.71 -2.25
C GLY A 280 -7.27 -16.44 -3.31
N VAL A 281 -6.49 -17.48 -3.59
CA VAL A 281 -5.53 -17.55 -4.69
C VAL A 281 -5.69 -18.90 -5.37
N ASP A 282 -5.78 -18.87 -6.69
CA ASP A 282 -6.18 -19.99 -7.53
C ASP A 282 -7.48 -20.63 -7.02
N ASN A 283 -7.44 -21.91 -6.67
CA ASN A 283 -8.59 -22.65 -6.16
C ASN A 283 -8.63 -22.70 -4.62
N TYR A 284 -7.78 -21.92 -3.94
CA TYR A 284 -7.62 -21.99 -2.49
C TYR A 284 -8.07 -20.70 -1.78
N THR A 285 -8.94 -20.86 -0.78
CA THR A 285 -9.29 -19.78 0.16
C THR A 285 -8.34 -19.81 1.34
N TYR A 286 -7.64 -18.69 1.58
CA TYR A 286 -6.63 -18.63 2.65
C TYR A 286 -7.02 -17.76 3.84
N GLY A 287 -8.10 -16.99 3.76
CA GLY A 287 -8.51 -16.19 4.90
C GLY A 287 -9.86 -15.51 4.72
N THR A 288 -10.53 -15.33 5.86
CA THR A 288 -11.78 -14.57 5.96
C THR A 288 -11.65 -13.56 7.11
N VAL A 289 -12.15 -12.35 6.88
CA VAL A 289 -12.34 -11.30 7.89
C VAL A 289 -13.83 -11.13 8.11
N GLN A 290 -14.30 -11.37 9.32
CA GLN A 290 -15.70 -11.25 9.72
C GLN A 290 -16.01 -9.83 10.21
N SER A 291 -17.26 -9.38 10.05
CA SER A 291 -17.68 -8.03 10.43
C SER A 291 -17.57 -7.74 11.92
N ASN A 292 -17.75 -8.76 12.76
CA ASN A 292 -17.63 -8.65 14.20
C ASN A 292 -16.19 -8.54 14.71
N GLU A 293 -15.18 -8.70 13.85
CA GLU A 293 -13.78 -8.57 14.26
C GLU A 293 -13.38 -7.12 14.56
N PHE A 294 -14.08 -6.12 13.98
CA PHE A 294 -13.83 -4.70 14.31
C PHE A 294 -14.94 -3.74 13.87
N SER A 295 -15.18 -2.70 14.66
CA SER A 295 -16.25 -1.71 14.41
C SER A 295 -16.14 -0.97 13.08
N ALA A 296 -14.92 -0.61 12.66
CA ALA A 296 -14.70 0.09 11.38
C ALA A 296 -15.11 -0.76 10.16
N PHE A 297 -15.06 -2.10 10.28
CA PHE A 297 -15.61 -2.97 9.24
C PHE A 297 -17.12 -2.84 9.18
N SER A 298 -17.82 -2.85 10.34
CA SER A 298 -19.27 -2.68 10.40
C SER A 298 -19.74 -1.38 9.76
N ASP A 299 -18.98 -0.28 9.91
CA ASP A 299 -19.30 1.00 9.26
C ASP A 299 -19.08 0.96 7.75
N MET A 300 -18.01 0.30 7.29
CA MET A 300 -17.73 0.07 5.87
C MET A 300 -18.77 -0.87 5.23
N SER A 301 -19.22 -1.87 5.99
CA SER A 301 -20.12 -2.93 5.53
C SER A 301 -21.60 -2.63 5.78
N SER A 302 -21.91 -1.54 6.48
CA SER A 302 -23.27 -1.03 6.68
C SER A 302 -23.92 -0.67 5.36
N GLU A 303 -25.09 -1.24 5.04
CA GLU A 303 -25.85 -0.93 3.82
C GLU A 303 -26.22 0.55 3.71
N ASN A 304 -26.38 1.23 4.84
CA ASN A 304 -26.72 2.66 4.91
C ASN A 304 -25.54 3.59 4.58
N ASN A 305 -24.32 3.05 4.42
CA ASN A 305 -23.15 3.82 4.00
C ASN A 305 -23.04 3.85 2.47
N ASN A 306 -22.99 5.05 1.87
CA ASN A 306 -22.83 5.25 0.43
C ASN A 306 -21.38 5.09 -0.07
N LEU A 307 -20.47 4.56 0.75
CA LEU A 307 -19.09 4.30 0.37
C LEU A 307 -19.01 3.27 -0.76
N GLN A 308 -18.60 3.75 -1.95
CA GLN A 308 -18.36 2.95 -3.13
C GLN A 308 -16.86 2.76 -3.35
N PHE A 309 -16.49 1.62 -3.93
CA PHE A 309 -15.10 1.26 -4.17
C PHE A 309 -14.83 1.08 -5.65
N ARG A 310 -13.65 1.50 -6.08
CA ARG A 310 -13.12 1.21 -7.41
C ARG A 310 -11.93 0.26 -7.29
N LEU A 311 -11.72 -0.53 -8.34
CA LEU A 311 -10.54 -1.37 -8.44
C LEU A 311 -9.35 -0.51 -8.88
N SER A 312 -8.23 -0.63 -8.18
CA SER A 312 -6.95 -0.01 -8.54
C SER A 312 -5.89 -1.08 -8.78
N ILE A 313 -5.24 -0.99 -9.94
CA ILE A 313 -4.19 -1.92 -10.37
C ILE A 313 -2.97 -1.12 -10.81
N GLY A 314 -1.78 -1.45 -10.32
CA GLY A 314 -0.56 -0.70 -10.63
C GLY A 314 0.70 -1.32 -10.05
N VAL A 315 1.81 -0.60 -10.19
CA VAL A 315 3.10 -0.98 -9.60
C VAL A 315 3.68 0.21 -8.85
N GLY A 316 3.93 0.03 -7.55
CA GLY A 316 4.63 1.00 -6.71
C GLY A 316 6.08 0.57 -6.46
N VAL A 317 6.94 1.54 -6.14
CA VAL A 317 8.35 1.31 -5.83
C VAL A 317 8.73 2.02 -4.54
N GLY A 318 9.45 1.31 -3.66
CA GLY A 318 9.98 1.87 -2.42
C GLY A 318 8.91 2.41 -1.48
N GLY A 319 9.06 3.66 -1.06
CA GLY A 319 8.17 4.31 -0.10
C GLY A 319 8.48 3.99 1.36
N ILE A 320 7.61 4.45 2.26
CA ILE A 320 7.87 4.42 3.73
C ILE A 320 7.08 3.35 4.48
N THR A 321 6.19 2.64 3.81
CA THR A 321 5.19 1.80 4.45
C THR A 321 5.36 0.32 4.12
N ASN A 322 5.75 0.02 2.88
CA ASN A 322 5.72 -1.35 2.38
C ASN A 322 6.99 -2.14 2.72
N PHE A 323 8.14 -1.48 2.91
CA PHE A 323 9.42 -2.12 3.23
C PHE A 323 9.89 -1.71 4.63
N PRO A 324 9.77 -2.58 5.66
CA PRO A 324 10.17 -2.21 7.01
C PRO A 324 11.68 -2.02 7.15
N ASP A 325 12.10 -1.23 8.15
CA ASP A 325 13.52 -1.02 8.43
C ASP A 325 14.18 -2.27 9.02
N GLY A 326 15.49 -2.39 8.84
CA GLY A 326 16.26 -3.56 9.27
C GLY A 326 16.06 -4.82 8.41
N PHE A 327 15.37 -4.71 7.28
CA PHE A 327 15.23 -5.79 6.31
C PHE A 327 16.34 -5.78 5.26
N LYS A 328 16.60 -6.96 4.69
CA LYS A 328 17.57 -7.20 3.62
C LYS A 328 16.92 -7.97 2.49
N SER A 329 17.28 -7.65 1.25
CA SER A 329 16.96 -8.50 0.11
C SER A 329 18.09 -9.47 -0.19
N GLY A 330 17.88 -10.76 0.13
CA GLY A 330 18.99 -11.70 0.24
C GLY A 330 20.02 -11.16 1.25
N GLU A 331 21.22 -10.85 0.75
CA GLU A 331 22.33 -10.31 1.56
C GLU A 331 22.44 -8.77 1.49
N VAL A 332 21.60 -8.10 0.70
CA VAL A 332 21.68 -6.66 0.45
C VAL A 332 20.77 -5.91 1.42
N ASP A 333 21.34 -5.02 2.25
CA ASP A 333 20.57 -4.19 3.16
C ASP A 333 19.60 -3.25 2.42
N LYS A 334 18.43 -3.00 3.02
CA LYS A 334 17.50 -1.98 2.54
C LYS A 334 18.24 -0.63 2.40
N PRO A 335 18.17 0.06 1.25
CA PRO A 335 18.96 1.28 1.04
C PRO A 335 18.59 2.48 1.92
N TRP A 336 17.36 2.57 2.45
CA TRP A 336 16.85 3.74 3.16
C TRP A 336 16.13 3.36 4.47
N ASN A 337 15.92 4.34 5.36
CA ASN A 337 15.10 4.17 6.57
C ASN A 337 13.74 4.89 6.47
N ASN A 338 12.76 4.47 7.26
CA ASN A 338 11.40 5.02 7.28
C ASN A 338 11.11 5.85 8.56
N PRO A 339 10.61 7.10 8.45
CA PRO A 339 10.78 8.02 7.35
C PRO A 339 12.14 8.75 7.44
N GLU A 340 12.84 8.84 6.31
CA GLU A 340 14.09 9.59 6.18
C GLU A 340 13.98 10.65 5.08
N ARG A 341 14.51 11.85 5.34
CA ARG A 341 14.48 12.97 4.38
C ARG A 341 15.15 12.65 3.04
N ASN A 342 16.24 11.89 3.06
CA ASN A 342 17.09 11.62 1.89
C ASN A 342 16.89 10.21 1.30
N MET A 343 15.76 9.56 1.58
CA MET A 343 15.50 8.18 1.13
C MET A 343 15.67 7.97 -0.38
N LEU A 344 15.23 8.92 -1.22
CA LEU A 344 15.44 8.86 -2.68
C LEU A 344 16.92 8.91 -3.05
N VAL A 345 17.73 9.71 -2.36
CA VAL A 345 19.18 9.79 -2.62
C VAL A 345 19.85 8.47 -2.24
N HIS A 346 19.50 7.89 -1.09
CA HIS A 346 20.05 6.59 -0.69
C HIS A 346 19.61 5.47 -1.64
N PHE A 347 18.34 5.45 -2.02
CA PHE A 347 17.80 4.52 -3.01
C PHE A 347 18.51 4.68 -4.37
N PHE A 348 18.76 5.91 -4.83
CA PHE A 348 19.50 6.19 -6.07
C PHE A 348 20.97 5.75 -6.02
N ASN A 349 21.66 6.02 -4.91
CA ASN A 349 23.07 5.66 -4.75
C ASN A 349 23.28 4.14 -4.72
N LYS A 350 22.25 3.39 -4.33
CA LYS A 350 22.24 1.92 -4.31
C LYS A 350 21.64 1.30 -5.57
N ARG A 351 21.40 2.07 -6.64
CA ARG A 351 20.76 1.58 -7.88
C ARG A 351 21.41 0.38 -8.53
N ASN A 352 22.74 0.31 -8.53
CA ASN A 352 23.45 -0.83 -9.10
C ASN A 352 23.17 -2.15 -8.35
N GLU A 353 22.75 -2.07 -7.08
CA GLU A 353 22.42 -3.24 -6.26
C GLU A 353 21.02 -3.76 -6.57
N TRP A 354 20.02 -2.89 -6.71
CA TRP A 354 18.64 -3.34 -6.96
C TRP A 354 18.30 -3.47 -8.45
N LEU A 355 18.88 -2.68 -9.35
CA LEU A 355 18.59 -2.73 -10.79
C LEU A 355 18.91 -4.11 -11.40
N LYS A 356 19.92 -4.81 -10.88
CA LYS A 356 20.29 -6.16 -11.35
C LYS A 356 19.19 -7.20 -11.12
N THR A 357 18.24 -6.91 -10.22
CA THR A 357 17.11 -7.80 -9.92
C THR A 357 15.88 -7.47 -10.77
N TRP A 358 15.89 -6.33 -11.46
CA TRP A 358 14.80 -5.90 -12.31
C TRP A 358 15.02 -6.41 -13.73
N THR A 359 13.94 -6.81 -14.38
CA THR A 359 13.93 -7.27 -15.77
C THR A 359 12.78 -6.59 -16.50
N GLU A 360 12.82 -6.52 -17.83
CA GLU A 360 11.81 -5.79 -18.60
C GLU A 360 10.37 -6.24 -18.28
N ASP A 361 9.97 -7.40 -18.80
CA ASP A 361 8.60 -7.90 -18.61
C ASP A 361 8.44 -8.53 -17.21
N GLY A 362 9.51 -9.04 -16.59
CA GLY A 362 9.44 -9.70 -15.28
C GLY A 362 9.20 -8.75 -14.10
N SER A 363 9.57 -7.48 -14.23
CA SER A 363 9.26 -6.45 -13.22
C SER A 363 7.92 -5.76 -13.43
N ALA A 364 7.21 -6.06 -14.52
CA ALA A 364 5.86 -5.58 -14.73
C ALA A 364 4.83 -6.42 -13.97
N LEU A 365 3.76 -5.77 -13.51
CA LEU A 365 2.53 -6.48 -13.18
C LEU A 365 1.84 -6.85 -14.50
N GLN A 366 1.62 -8.15 -14.72
CA GLN A 366 1.04 -8.68 -15.96
C GLN A 366 -0.35 -9.19 -15.69
N ILE A 367 -1.37 -8.64 -16.34
CA ILE A 367 -2.78 -8.98 -16.10
C ILE A 367 -3.38 -9.60 -17.35
N ASP A 368 -3.89 -10.83 -17.21
CA ASP A 368 -4.59 -11.55 -18.26
C ASP A 368 -6.07 -11.13 -18.31
N TYR A 369 -6.75 -11.12 -17.16
CA TYR A 369 -8.11 -10.59 -17.09
C TYR A 369 -8.48 -10.07 -15.71
N VAL A 370 -9.52 -9.25 -15.69
CA VAL A 370 -10.28 -8.83 -14.52
C VAL A 370 -11.75 -9.16 -14.72
N ARG A 371 -12.38 -9.76 -13.72
CA ARG A 371 -13.82 -10.04 -13.69
C ARG A 371 -14.41 -9.65 -12.34
N ILE A 372 -15.49 -8.90 -12.35
CA ILE A 372 -16.22 -8.49 -11.17
C ILE A 372 -17.68 -8.85 -11.37
N TRP A 373 -18.23 -9.57 -10.41
CA TRP A 373 -19.60 -10.07 -10.42
C TRP A 373 -20.37 -9.49 -9.24
N THR A 374 -21.66 -9.24 -9.42
CA THR A 374 -22.56 -9.01 -8.29
C THR A 374 -22.56 -10.24 -7.41
N LEU A 375 -22.76 -9.98 -6.12
CA LEU A 375 -22.90 -11.06 -5.18
C LEU A 375 -24.08 -11.91 -5.50
#